data_AF-A0A397CKP5-F1
#
_entry.id   AF-A0A397CKP5-F1
#
_cell.length_a   1.000
_cell.length_b   1.000
_cell.length_c   1.000
_cell.angle_alpha   90.00
_cell.angle_beta   90.00
_cell.angle_gamma   90.00
#
_symmetry.space_group_name_H-M   'P 1'
#
loop_
_entity.id
_entity.type
_entity.pdbx_description
1 polymer ?
#
loop_
_entity_poly.entity_id
_entity_poly.type
_entity_poly.pdbx_seq_one_letter_code
_entity_poly.pdbx_strand_id
1 'polypeptide(L)'
;MLLKASDFITHDLTQAYDGCSDVGTKRRPDTFHLVLKKWCHLFDSMHFRCFVRAKKLLGISQRNCTERYDFLASEATQDTLCDAIAAFFESHLTTSQALPDPNYVFDVYVDKDHKVHLIDINVFGAVTDPLLFSWDELKQPAAAEDDRIHFRVVTTPRSAMYADPYGQYRVPVDLVEHLATPGGFDEFIRQVAKDNIQHPHDDDDDDDHDDDGNWSD
;
A
#
# COMPACT_ATOMS: atom_id res chain seq x y z
N MET A 1 -8.18 -9.85 12.51
CA MET A 1 -6.87 -10.42 12.15
C MET A 1 -6.44 -9.86 10.78
N LEU A 2 -5.95 -8.61 10.73
CA LEU A 2 -5.56 -7.96 9.45
C LEU A 2 -4.03 -7.76 9.36
N LEU A 3 -3.37 -7.46 10.48
CA LEU A 3 -1.92 -7.19 10.50
C LEU A 3 -1.09 -8.47 10.28
N LYS A 4 -1.48 -9.59 10.93
CA LYS A 4 -0.75 -10.87 10.86
C LYS A 4 -0.79 -11.54 9.48
N ALA A 5 -1.75 -11.16 8.64
CA ALA A 5 -1.96 -11.77 7.32
C ALA A 5 -1.45 -10.88 6.16
N SER A 6 -0.72 -9.80 6.46
CA SER A 6 -0.26 -8.86 5.45
C SER A 6 1.20 -9.07 5.11
N ASP A 7 1.48 -9.38 3.85
CA ASP A 7 2.85 -9.53 3.33
C ASP A 7 3.66 -8.24 3.46
N PHE A 8 3.01 -7.07 3.32
CA PHE A 8 3.66 -5.77 3.52
C PHE A 8 4.15 -5.59 4.96
N ILE A 9 3.34 -6.01 5.94
CA ILE A 9 3.76 -5.95 7.35
C ILE A 9 4.85 -6.97 7.62
N THR A 10 4.76 -8.18 7.05
CA THR A 10 5.82 -9.18 7.15
C THR A 10 7.14 -8.66 6.57
N HIS A 11 7.09 -8.00 5.41
CA HIS A 11 8.24 -7.34 4.80
C HIS A 11 8.83 -6.27 5.74
N ASP A 12 8.01 -5.36 6.26
CA ASP A 12 8.48 -4.32 7.20
C ASP A 12 9.11 -4.90 8.47
N LEU A 13 8.59 -6.03 8.96
CA LEU A 13 9.10 -6.71 10.15
C LEU A 13 10.38 -7.53 9.92
N THR A 14 10.74 -7.87 8.68
CA THR A 14 11.80 -8.85 8.40
C THR A 14 12.86 -8.37 7.40
N GLN A 15 12.48 -7.55 6.43
CA GLN A 15 13.25 -7.23 5.21
C GLN A 15 13.29 -5.73 4.88
N ALA A 16 12.87 -4.85 5.79
CA ALA A 16 12.76 -3.40 5.55
C ALA A 16 14.03 -2.74 4.96
N TYR A 17 15.21 -3.31 5.20
CA TYR A 17 16.49 -2.77 4.71
C TYR A 17 17.16 -3.60 3.62
N ASP A 18 16.51 -4.62 3.05
CA ASP A 18 17.12 -5.49 2.03
C ASP A 18 17.55 -4.71 0.77
N GLY A 19 16.97 -3.53 0.51
CA GLY A 19 17.36 -2.62 -0.58
C GLY A 19 18.42 -1.56 -0.24
N CYS A 20 18.88 -1.49 1.02
CA CYS A 20 19.84 -0.49 1.48
C CYS A 20 21.28 -0.96 1.26
N SER A 21 22.16 -0.09 0.77
CA SER A 21 23.57 -0.40 0.51
C SER A 21 24.51 -0.06 1.68
N ASP A 22 24.02 0.65 2.68
CA ASP A 22 24.77 1.29 3.75
C ASP A 22 24.51 0.71 5.15
N VAL A 23 23.67 -0.32 5.26
CA VAL A 23 23.20 -0.92 6.52
C VAL A 23 23.99 -2.16 6.98
N GLY A 24 25.09 -2.49 6.28
CA GLY A 24 25.91 -3.67 6.59
C GLY A 24 25.10 -4.97 6.48
N THR A 25 24.96 -5.70 7.58
CA THR A 25 24.19 -6.96 7.64
C THR A 25 22.79 -6.82 8.26
N LYS A 26 22.40 -5.61 8.70
CA LYS A 26 21.07 -5.38 9.29
C LYS A 26 20.00 -5.42 8.19
N ARG A 27 18.93 -6.19 8.42
CA ARG A 27 17.79 -6.32 7.51
C ARG A 27 16.53 -5.58 7.93
N ARG A 28 16.47 -5.14 9.19
CA ARG A 28 15.26 -4.54 9.80
C ARG A 28 15.61 -3.60 10.96
N PRO A 29 14.71 -2.68 11.35
CA PRO A 29 14.89 -1.84 12.52
C PRO A 29 14.84 -2.63 13.84
N ASP A 30 15.44 -2.06 14.88
CA ASP A 30 15.43 -2.62 16.24
C ASP A 30 14.13 -2.26 17.01
N THR A 31 13.40 -1.24 16.55
CA THR A 31 12.15 -0.75 17.17
C THR A 31 11.08 -0.59 16.10
N PHE A 32 9.85 -0.99 16.44
CA PHE A 32 8.68 -0.88 15.57
C PHE A 32 7.63 0.04 16.18
N HIS A 33 6.89 0.73 15.33
CA HIS A 33 5.81 1.61 15.73
C HIS A 33 4.51 1.12 15.10
N LEU A 34 3.45 0.99 15.91
CA LEU A 34 2.11 0.76 15.41
C LEU A 34 1.44 2.12 15.14
N VAL A 35 1.21 2.42 13.88
CA VAL A 35 0.54 3.66 13.46
C VAL A 35 -0.95 3.40 13.25
N LEU A 36 -1.80 4.06 14.02
CA LEU A 36 -3.26 3.99 13.87
C LEU A 36 -3.77 5.27 13.20
N LYS A 37 -4.13 5.16 11.91
CA LYS A 37 -4.76 6.25 11.16
C LYS A 37 -6.27 6.17 11.34
N LYS A 38 -6.94 7.32 11.53
CA LYS A 38 -8.40 7.39 11.52
C LYS A 38 -8.91 6.85 10.17
N TRP A 39 -9.83 5.91 10.21
CA TRP A 39 -10.49 5.43 8.99
C TRP A 39 -11.35 6.54 8.39
N CYS A 40 -11.19 6.76 7.09
CA CYS A 40 -11.91 7.75 6.31
C CYS A 40 -12.39 7.09 5.03
N HIS A 41 -13.61 7.41 4.60
CA HIS A 41 -14.14 6.95 3.33
C HIS A 41 -13.62 7.85 2.20
N LEU A 42 -12.42 7.54 1.70
CA LEU A 42 -11.80 8.26 0.61
C LEU A 42 -12.22 7.65 -0.73
N PHE A 43 -12.41 8.49 -1.75
CA PHE A 43 -12.71 8.03 -3.10
C PHE A 43 -11.41 7.71 -3.83
N ASP A 44 -11.27 6.46 -4.30
CA ASP A 44 -10.08 5.97 -5.01
C ASP A 44 -9.73 6.82 -6.24
N SER A 45 -10.74 7.42 -6.89
CA SER A 45 -10.58 8.30 -8.04
C SER A 45 -9.81 9.59 -7.75
N MET A 46 -9.68 9.97 -6.47
CA MET A 46 -8.98 11.17 -6.04
C MET A 46 -7.69 10.87 -5.27
N HIS A 47 -7.19 9.64 -5.36
CA HIS A 47 -5.90 9.23 -4.83
C HIS A 47 -4.83 9.32 -5.92
N PHE A 48 -3.72 9.97 -5.61
CA PHE A 48 -2.60 10.14 -6.53
C PHE A 48 -1.27 9.82 -5.86
N ARG A 49 -0.37 9.22 -6.63
CA ARG A 49 1.03 9.01 -6.27
C ARG A 49 1.90 9.99 -7.03
N CYS A 50 2.76 10.68 -6.30
CA CYS A 50 3.58 11.76 -6.82
C CYS A 50 5.06 11.40 -6.69
N PHE A 51 5.83 11.64 -7.74
CA PHE A 51 7.24 11.23 -7.82
C PHE A 51 8.14 12.46 -7.76
N VAL A 52 9.02 12.52 -6.76
CA VAL A 52 9.95 13.63 -6.53
C VAL A 52 11.37 13.15 -6.73
N ARG A 53 12.15 13.92 -7.47
CA ARG A 53 13.58 13.68 -7.65
C ARG A 53 14.33 15.00 -7.73
N ALA A 54 15.50 15.06 -7.10
CA ALA A 54 16.30 16.28 -7.02
C ALA A 54 15.45 17.50 -6.54
N LYS A 55 14.52 17.25 -5.61
CA LYS A 55 13.56 18.24 -5.09
C LYS A 55 12.59 18.84 -6.13
N LYS A 56 12.39 18.19 -7.26
CA LYS A 56 11.39 18.55 -8.27
C LYS A 56 10.30 17.49 -8.34
N LEU A 57 9.04 17.93 -8.45
CA LEU A 57 7.92 17.05 -8.74
C LEU A 57 7.95 16.67 -10.23
N LEU A 58 8.22 15.40 -10.54
CA LEU A 58 8.36 14.92 -11.91
C LEU A 58 7.03 14.51 -12.53
N GLY A 59 6.16 13.89 -11.73
CA GLY A 59 4.93 13.31 -12.24
C GLY A 59 3.96 12.89 -11.16
N ILE A 60 2.71 12.76 -11.59
CA ILE A 60 1.55 12.41 -10.78
C ILE A 60 0.83 11.26 -11.49
N SER A 61 0.56 10.18 -10.76
CA SER A 61 -0.15 9.00 -11.26
C SER A 61 -1.44 8.78 -10.48
N GLN A 62 -2.54 8.47 -11.18
CA GLN A 62 -3.73 7.90 -10.57
C GLN A 62 -3.37 6.62 -9.78
N ARG A 63 -3.72 6.57 -8.49
CA ARG A 63 -3.33 5.48 -7.59
C ARG A 63 -4.02 4.15 -7.92
N ASN A 64 -5.31 4.20 -8.22
CA ASN A 64 -6.08 3.04 -8.64
C ASN A 64 -5.95 2.86 -10.16
N CYS A 65 -5.05 1.98 -10.61
CA CYS A 65 -4.84 1.76 -12.04
C CYS A 65 -5.79 0.74 -12.70
N THR A 66 -6.74 0.16 -11.96
CA THR A 66 -7.66 -0.86 -12.51
C THR A 66 -8.91 -0.22 -13.13
N GLU A 67 -9.32 0.95 -12.63
CA GLU A 67 -10.50 1.65 -13.09
C GLU A 67 -10.17 2.90 -13.91
N ARG A 68 -11.01 3.18 -14.90
CA ARG A 68 -11.01 4.46 -15.62
C ARG A 68 -12.08 5.37 -15.04
N TYR A 69 -11.72 6.60 -14.72
CA TYR A 69 -12.65 7.63 -14.29
C TYR A 69 -12.78 8.70 -15.39
N ASP A 70 -13.93 8.79 -16.04
CA ASP A 70 -14.09 9.65 -17.22
C ASP A 70 -13.85 11.14 -16.93
N PHE A 71 -14.19 11.62 -15.74
CA PHE A 71 -13.95 13.01 -15.37
C PHE A 71 -12.45 13.35 -15.27
N LEU A 72 -11.59 12.37 -14.95
CA LEU A 72 -10.13 12.52 -14.94
C LEU A 72 -9.55 12.55 -16.36
N ALA A 73 -10.30 12.12 -17.38
CA ALA A 73 -9.83 12.22 -18.78
C ALA A 73 -9.90 13.64 -19.34
N SER A 74 -10.58 14.57 -18.65
CA SER A 74 -10.63 15.98 -19.03
C SER A 74 -9.32 16.69 -18.70
N GLU A 75 -8.71 17.36 -19.68
CA GLU A 75 -7.50 18.17 -19.49
C GLU A 75 -7.71 19.24 -18.40
N ALA A 76 -8.84 19.95 -18.43
CA ALA A 76 -9.15 20.98 -17.41
C ALA A 76 -9.19 20.42 -15.98
N THR A 77 -9.72 19.20 -15.81
CA THR A 77 -9.70 18.51 -14.51
C THR A 77 -8.27 18.17 -14.12
N GLN A 78 -7.47 17.63 -15.03
CA GLN A 78 -6.08 17.27 -14.76
C GLN A 78 -5.25 18.49 -14.41
N ASP A 79 -5.40 19.60 -15.14
CA ASP A 79 -4.71 20.86 -14.86
C ASP A 79 -5.03 21.37 -13.45
N THR A 80 -6.32 21.39 -13.09
CA THR A 80 -6.76 21.82 -11.75
C THR A 80 -6.16 20.96 -10.64
N LEU A 81 -6.12 19.64 -10.83
CA LEU A 81 -5.53 18.72 -9.87
C LEU A 81 -4.01 18.82 -9.82
N CYS A 82 -3.37 18.99 -10.97
CA CYS A 82 -1.93 19.19 -11.10
C CYS A 82 -1.50 20.43 -10.31
N ASP A 83 -2.17 21.56 -10.53
CA ASP A 83 -1.90 22.83 -9.87
C ASP A 83 -2.08 22.73 -8.36
N ALA A 84 -3.16 22.08 -7.90
CA ALA A 84 -3.41 21.89 -6.48
C ALA A 84 -2.30 21.05 -5.80
N ILE A 85 -1.89 19.95 -6.44
CA ILE A 85 -0.84 19.06 -5.92
C ILE A 85 0.53 19.72 -5.98
N ALA A 86 0.85 20.43 -7.06
CA ALA A 86 2.10 21.18 -7.20
C ALA A 86 2.20 22.30 -6.15
N ALA A 87 1.13 23.07 -5.95
CA ALA A 87 1.07 24.10 -4.92
C ALA A 87 1.26 23.51 -3.51
N PHE A 88 0.64 22.36 -3.23
CA PHE A 88 0.85 21.64 -1.97
C PHE A 88 2.31 21.20 -1.79
N PHE A 89 2.92 20.60 -2.82
CA PHE A 89 4.32 20.17 -2.80
C PHE A 89 5.26 21.34 -2.52
N GLU A 90 5.13 22.45 -3.23
CA GLU A 90 5.95 23.64 -3.06
C GLU A 90 5.75 24.30 -1.68
N SER A 91 4.52 24.31 -1.17
CA SER A 91 4.22 24.98 0.11
C SER A 91 4.67 24.16 1.32
N HIS A 92 4.65 22.84 1.23
CA HIS A 92 4.78 21.97 2.40
C HIS A 92 5.96 21.01 2.37
N LEU A 93 6.38 20.54 1.18
CA LEU A 93 7.35 19.46 1.08
C LEU A 93 8.75 19.94 0.71
N THR A 94 8.90 20.94 -0.17
CA THR A 94 10.22 21.46 -0.58
C THR A 94 10.97 22.16 0.57
N THR A 95 10.23 22.75 1.51
CA THR A 95 10.77 23.45 2.69
C THR A 95 10.84 22.56 3.94
N SER A 96 10.33 21.32 3.87
CA SER A 96 10.27 20.42 5.02
C SER A 96 11.66 19.93 5.42
N GLN A 97 12.03 20.15 6.68
CA GLN A 97 13.25 19.57 7.26
C GLN A 97 13.08 18.10 7.63
N ALA A 98 11.84 17.58 7.65
CA ALA A 98 11.56 16.19 7.96
C ALA A 98 11.87 15.23 6.80
N LEU A 99 12.06 15.75 5.59
CA LEU A 99 12.41 14.98 4.38
C LEU A 99 13.83 15.31 3.94
N PRO A 100 14.84 14.63 4.50
CA PRO A 100 16.24 14.91 4.18
C PRO A 100 16.64 14.44 2.77
N ASP A 101 15.98 13.40 2.24
CA ASP A 101 16.26 12.88 0.91
C ASP A 101 15.64 13.78 -0.18
N PRO A 102 16.41 14.22 -1.19
CA PRO A 102 15.86 14.97 -2.32
C PRO A 102 14.99 14.13 -3.28
N ASN A 103 14.95 12.80 -3.11
CA ASN A 103 14.18 11.88 -3.93
C ASN A 103 13.24 11.05 -3.04
N TYR A 104 11.95 11.15 -3.30
CA TYR A 104 10.94 10.39 -2.58
C TYR A 104 9.68 10.29 -3.40
N VAL A 105 8.76 9.44 -2.95
CA VAL A 105 7.42 9.33 -3.48
C VAL A 105 6.46 9.76 -2.39
N PHE A 106 5.39 10.46 -2.73
CA PHE A 106 4.36 10.79 -1.75
C PHE A 106 2.97 10.53 -2.33
N ASP A 107 2.08 10.01 -1.50
CA ASP A 107 0.70 9.74 -1.87
C ASP A 107 -0.20 10.83 -1.29
N VAL A 108 -1.15 11.30 -2.10
CA VAL A 108 -2.10 12.34 -1.72
C VAL A 108 -3.53 11.96 -2.03
N TYR A 109 -4.43 12.52 -1.24
CA TYR A 109 -5.86 12.59 -1.52
C TYR A 109 -6.24 14.04 -1.81
N VAL A 110 -7.01 14.27 -2.87
CA VAL A 110 -7.56 15.59 -3.18
C VAL A 110 -9.06 15.58 -2.92
N ASP A 111 -9.54 16.43 -2.01
CA ASP A 111 -10.97 16.49 -1.72
C ASP A 111 -11.74 17.34 -2.75
N LYS A 112 -13.07 17.41 -2.57
CA LYS A 112 -13.98 18.16 -3.45
C LYS A 112 -13.71 19.66 -3.53
N ASP A 113 -13.00 20.22 -2.54
CA ASP A 113 -12.66 21.64 -2.47
C ASP A 113 -11.21 21.87 -2.98
N HIS A 114 -10.64 20.86 -3.66
CA HIS A 114 -9.26 20.81 -4.16
C HIS A 114 -8.19 20.94 -3.06
N LYS A 115 -8.56 20.67 -1.80
CA LYS A 115 -7.58 20.62 -0.73
C LYS A 115 -6.85 19.28 -0.78
N VAL A 116 -5.53 19.37 -0.76
CA VAL A 116 -4.63 18.22 -0.82
C VAL A 116 -4.29 17.75 0.59
N HIS A 117 -4.42 16.45 0.81
CA HIS A 117 -4.11 15.78 2.06
C HIS A 117 -3.00 14.76 1.81
N LEU A 118 -1.88 14.87 2.52
CA LEU A 118 -0.80 13.88 2.47
C LEU A 118 -1.26 12.58 3.14
N ILE A 119 -1.11 11.46 2.43
CA ILE A 119 -1.54 10.13 2.89
C ILE A 119 -0.36 9.28 3.33
N ASP A 120 0.75 9.34 2.59
CA ASP A 120 1.94 8.54 2.84
C ASP A 120 3.19 9.10 2.16
N ILE A 121 4.37 8.70 2.62
CA ILE A 121 5.67 8.99 1.99
C ILE A 121 6.45 7.68 1.85
N ASN A 122 6.95 7.44 0.65
CA ASN A 122 7.58 6.20 0.22
C ASN A 122 8.98 6.45 -0.39
N VAL A 123 9.78 5.39 -0.43
CA VAL A 123 11.14 5.43 -0.99
C VAL A 123 11.09 5.62 -2.51
N PHE A 124 11.94 6.48 -3.05
CA PHE A 124 12.13 6.58 -4.49
C PHE A 124 12.95 5.39 -5.02
N GLY A 125 12.27 4.29 -5.36
CA GLY A 125 12.93 3.12 -5.92
C GLY A 125 12.03 1.92 -6.09
N ALA A 126 12.61 0.80 -6.55
CA ALA A 126 11.89 -0.39 -7.01
C ALA A 126 10.95 -1.03 -5.97
N VAL A 127 11.17 -0.77 -4.67
CA VAL A 127 10.29 -1.21 -3.58
C VAL A 127 8.91 -0.53 -3.61
N THR A 128 8.80 0.61 -4.29
CA THR A 128 7.56 1.36 -4.44
C THR A 128 6.99 1.12 -5.84
N ASP A 129 5.71 0.77 -5.93
CA ASP A 129 5.02 0.57 -7.21
C ASP A 129 4.97 1.89 -8.02
N PRO A 130 5.52 1.92 -9.26
CA PRO A 130 5.55 3.12 -10.10
C PRO A 130 4.23 3.37 -10.84
N LEU A 131 3.24 2.47 -10.75
CA LEU A 131 1.90 2.62 -11.29
C LEU A 131 1.85 2.86 -12.80
N LEU A 132 1.47 4.06 -13.25
CA LEU A 132 1.41 4.44 -14.67
C LEU A 132 2.75 4.98 -15.20
N PHE A 133 3.81 4.84 -14.40
CA PHE A 133 5.19 5.11 -14.78
C PHE A 133 6.03 3.83 -14.77
N SER A 134 7.24 3.94 -15.30
CA SER A 134 8.32 2.98 -15.11
C SER A 134 9.42 3.57 -14.22
N TRP A 135 10.14 2.73 -13.49
CA TRP A 135 11.29 3.22 -12.73
C TRP A 135 12.42 3.70 -13.64
N ASP A 136 12.56 3.12 -14.83
CA ASP A 136 13.60 3.50 -15.78
C ASP A 136 13.40 4.92 -16.28
N GLU A 137 12.17 5.32 -16.63
CA GLU A 137 11.91 6.71 -17.07
C GLU A 137 12.08 7.71 -15.91
N LEU A 138 11.64 7.38 -14.69
CA LEU A 138 11.77 8.27 -13.53
C LEU A 138 13.24 8.48 -13.10
N LYS A 139 14.11 7.50 -13.37
CA LYS A 139 15.54 7.54 -13.04
C LYS A 139 16.41 8.22 -14.12
N GLN A 140 15.88 8.45 -15.32
CA GLN A 140 16.64 9.13 -16.38
C GLN A 140 16.95 10.59 -15.98
N PRO A 141 18.19 11.08 -16.10
CA PRO A 141 18.52 12.47 -15.76
C PRO A 141 17.64 13.50 -16.47
N ALA A 142 17.32 13.24 -17.74
CA ALA A 142 16.42 14.07 -18.56
C ALA A 142 15.04 14.28 -17.92
N ALA A 143 14.56 13.35 -17.09
CA ALA A 143 13.28 13.52 -16.39
C ALA A 143 13.30 14.68 -15.40
N ALA A 144 14.45 15.03 -14.81
CA ALA A 144 14.60 16.17 -13.90
C ALA A 144 14.92 17.50 -14.64
N GLU A 145 15.27 17.42 -15.92
CA GLU A 145 15.52 18.56 -16.80
C GLU A 145 14.22 19.05 -17.48
N ASP A 146 13.23 18.18 -17.63
CA ASP A 146 11.87 18.56 -18.04
C ASP A 146 11.17 19.29 -16.88
N ASP A 147 10.82 20.57 -17.08
CA ASP A 147 10.09 21.36 -16.09
C ASP A 147 8.58 21.05 -16.09
N ARG A 148 8.09 20.21 -17.02
CA ARG A 148 6.68 19.80 -17.04
C ARG A 148 6.43 18.65 -16.06
N ILE A 149 5.41 18.82 -15.23
CA ILE A 149 4.85 17.74 -14.42
C ILE A 149 4.02 16.82 -15.31
N HIS A 150 4.38 15.54 -15.36
CA HIS A 150 3.62 14.54 -16.13
C HIS A 150 2.44 14.03 -15.31
N PHE A 151 1.22 14.40 -15.66
CA PHE A 151 0.00 13.85 -15.05
C PHE A 151 -0.50 12.64 -15.86
N ARG A 152 -0.57 11.45 -15.26
CA ARG A 152 -1.03 10.22 -15.91
C ARG A 152 -2.24 9.63 -15.21
N VAL A 153 -3.28 9.38 -16.00
CA VAL A 153 -4.53 8.72 -15.59
C VAL A 153 -4.78 7.50 -16.46
N VAL A 154 -5.65 6.60 -15.99
CA VAL A 154 -6.04 5.42 -16.77
C VAL A 154 -6.91 5.86 -17.94
N THR A 155 -6.39 5.78 -19.16
CA THR A 155 -7.11 6.15 -20.39
C THR A 155 -7.90 4.99 -20.98
N THR A 156 -7.49 3.75 -20.75
CA THR A 156 -8.23 2.56 -21.18
C THR A 156 -8.46 1.71 -19.97
N PRO A 157 -9.70 1.26 -19.67
CA PRO A 157 -9.93 0.32 -18.59
C PRO A 157 -9.01 -0.88 -18.80
N ARG A 158 -8.20 -1.24 -17.79
CA ARG A 158 -7.53 -2.53 -17.83
C ARG A 158 -8.67 -3.56 -17.80
N SER A 159 -8.82 -4.36 -18.87
CA SER A 159 -9.83 -5.44 -18.92
C SER A 159 -9.81 -6.23 -17.62
N ALA A 160 -10.96 -6.77 -17.19
CA ALA A 160 -11.11 -7.62 -15.99
C ALA A 160 -10.17 -8.85 -15.92
N MET A 161 -9.30 -9.05 -16.91
CA MET A 161 -8.25 -10.05 -16.96
C MET A 161 -6.92 -9.59 -16.33
N TYR A 162 -6.75 -8.31 -16.03
CA TYR A 162 -5.61 -7.85 -15.24
C TYR A 162 -5.94 -8.05 -13.77
N ALA A 163 -5.37 -9.10 -13.18
CA ALA A 163 -5.47 -9.36 -11.75
C ALA A 163 -5.14 -8.10 -10.95
N ASP A 164 -5.86 -7.88 -9.85
CA ASP A 164 -5.48 -6.87 -8.85
C ASP A 164 -3.99 -7.06 -8.55
N PRO A 165 -3.11 -6.08 -8.83
CA PRO A 165 -1.68 -6.22 -8.61
C PRO A 165 -1.34 -6.46 -7.13
N TYR A 166 -2.28 -6.11 -6.24
CA TYR A 166 -2.20 -6.41 -4.81
C TYR A 166 -2.96 -7.66 -4.38
N GLY A 167 -3.65 -8.33 -5.30
CA GLY A 167 -4.39 -9.55 -5.04
C GLY A 167 -3.49 -10.64 -4.46
N GLN A 168 -2.26 -10.76 -4.95
CA GLN A 168 -1.26 -11.70 -4.43
C GLN A 168 -0.88 -11.44 -2.96
N TYR A 169 -0.83 -10.17 -2.52
CA TYR A 169 -0.46 -9.78 -1.15
C TYR A 169 -1.64 -9.84 -0.16
N ARG A 170 -2.82 -10.27 -0.62
CA ARG A 170 -3.99 -10.58 0.21
C ARG A 170 -4.09 -12.08 0.51
N VAL A 171 -3.11 -12.86 0.05
CA VAL A 171 -3.04 -14.31 0.20
C VAL A 171 -1.85 -14.61 1.13
N PRO A 172 -1.95 -15.54 2.08
CA PRO A 172 -0.84 -15.86 2.97
C PRO A 172 0.44 -16.22 2.20
N VAL A 173 1.60 -15.68 2.62
CA VAL A 173 2.92 -15.97 2.03
C VAL A 173 3.14 -17.46 1.82
N ASP A 174 2.84 -18.28 2.82
CA ASP A 174 3.02 -19.73 2.78
C ASP A 174 2.24 -20.35 1.62
N LEU A 175 1.01 -19.89 1.36
CA LEU A 175 0.20 -20.36 0.24
C LEU A 175 0.83 -19.96 -1.10
N VAL A 176 1.41 -18.77 -1.22
CA VAL A 176 2.11 -18.33 -2.44
C VAL A 176 3.38 -19.16 -2.67
N GLU A 177 4.15 -19.46 -1.62
CA GLU A 177 5.34 -20.30 -1.68
C GLU A 177 5.00 -21.74 -2.10
N HIS A 178 3.96 -22.32 -1.51
CA HIS A 178 3.48 -23.64 -1.88
C HIS A 178 2.87 -23.69 -3.29
N LEU A 179 2.23 -22.62 -3.78
CA LEU A 179 1.71 -22.58 -5.15
C LEU A 179 2.81 -22.46 -6.22
N ALA A 180 4.02 -22.04 -5.84
CA ALA A 180 5.18 -22.02 -6.72
C ALA A 180 5.74 -23.42 -7.02
N THR A 181 5.31 -24.46 -6.27
CA THR A 181 5.69 -25.86 -6.49
C THR A 181 4.52 -26.70 -7.04
N PRO A 182 4.76 -27.64 -7.98
CA PRO A 182 3.71 -28.52 -8.49
C PRO A 182 3.08 -29.36 -7.37
N GLY A 183 1.77 -29.17 -7.15
CA GLY A 183 1.01 -29.89 -6.10
C GLY A 183 1.09 -29.25 -4.71
N GLY A 184 1.74 -28.10 -4.54
CA GLY A 184 1.90 -27.52 -3.19
C GLY A 184 0.61 -26.98 -2.57
N PHE A 185 -0.48 -26.78 -3.34
CA PHE A 185 -1.80 -26.49 -2.74
C PHE A 185 -2.26 -27.62 -1.80
N ASP A 186 -2.09 -28.88 -2.19
CA ASP A 186 -2.46 -30.04 -1.35
C ASP A 186 -1.56 -30.15 -0.12
N GLU A 187 -0.30 -29.73 -0.25
CA GLU A 187 0.68 -29.69 0.84
C GLU A 187 0.32 -28.60 1.87
N PHE A 188 -0.03 -27.41 1.40
CA PHE A 188 -0.50 -26.31 2.25
C PHE A 188 -1.74 -26.69 3.05
N ILE A 189 -2.76 -27.30 2.42
CA ILE A 189 -3.98 -27.75 3.11
C ILE A 189 -3.66 -28.78 4.21
N ARG A 190 -2.71 -29.69 3.97
CA ARG A 190 -2.26 -30.64 4.98
C ARG A 190 -1.52 -29.96 6.13
N GLN A 191 -0.74 -28.92 5.86
CA GLN A 191 -0.01 -28.16 6.87
C GLN A 191 -0.98 -27.40 7.78
N VAL A 192 -1.92 -26.65 7.19
CA VAL A 192 -2.99 -25.95 7.94
C VAL A 192 -3.79 -26.90 8.82
N ALA A 193 -4.13 -28.09 8.30
CA ALA A 193 -4.86 -29.09 9.08
C ALA A 193 -4.06 -29.58 10.30
N LYS A 194 -2.74 -29.75 10.18
CA LYS A 194 -1.88 -30.16 11.31
C LYS A 194 -1.76 -29.06 12.36
N ASP A 195 -1.59 -27.81 11.93
CA ASP A 195 -1.39 -26.68 12.84
C ASP A 195 -2.68 -26.38 13.64
N ASN A 196 -3.85 -26.56 13.03
CA ASN A 196 -5.14 -26.45 13.73
C ASN A 196 -5.39 -27.59 14.74
N ILE A 197 -4.77 -28.76 14.56
CA ILE A 197 -4.89 -29.89 15.51
C ILE A 197 -3.99 -29.66 16.74
N GLN A 198 -2.91 -28.89 16.61
CA GLN A 198 -1.95 -28.66 17.71
C GLN A 198 -2.36 -27.55 18.68
N HIS A 199 -3.38 -26.74 18.36
CA HIS A 199 -3.95 -25.73 19.26
C HIS A 199 -5.45 -25.98 19.48
N PRO A 200 -5.84 -26.81 20.46
CA PRO A 200 -7.23 -26.90 20.88
C PRO A 200 -7.70 -25.54 21.42
N HIS A 201 -8.90 -25.11 21.02
CA HIS A 201 -9.64 -24.06 21.71
C HIS A 201 -9.94 -24.56 23.14
N ASP A 202 -9.41 -23.87 24.16
CA ASP A 202 -9.84 -24.03 25.56
C ASP A 202 -11.18 -23.29 25.73
N ASP A 203 -12.29 -23.95 25.39
CA ASP A 203 -13.64 -23.54 25.78
C ASP A 203 -14.21 -24.65 26.69
N ASP A 204 -13.75 -24.68 27.95
CA ASP A 204 -14.38 -25.44 29.04
C ASP A 204 -15.41 -24.52 29.72
N ASP A 205 -16.69 -24.65 29.33
CA ASP A 205 -17.83 -24.22 30.15
C ASP A 205 -18.46 -25.49 30.77
N ASP A 206 -17.94 -25.89 31.92
CA ASP A 206 -18.61 -26.79 32.87
C ASP A 206 -19.46 -25.92 33.83
N ASP A 207 -20.78 -26.11 33.83
CA ASP A 207 -21.62 -25.90 35.02
C ASP A 207 -22.99 -26.59 34.82
N ASP A 208 -22.99 -27.90 34.99
CA ASP A 208 -24.18 -28.67 35.38
C ASP A 208 -24.29 -28.65 36.91
N HIS A 209 -25.30 -27.95 37.43
CA HIS A 209 -25.80 -28.20 38.80
C HIS A 209 -27.31 -28.39 38.78
N ASP A 210 -27.71 -29.67 38.74
CA ASP A 210 -29.02 -30.14 39.17
C ASP A 210 -29.17 -29.94 40.69
N ASP A 211 -30.28 -29.33 41.12
CA ASP A 211 -30.85 -29.55 42.46
C ASP A 211 -32.37 -29.73 42.34
N ASP A 212 -32.80 -30.94 42.69
CA ASP A 212 -34.18 -31.42 42.73
C ASP A 212 -34.94 -30.77 43.90
N GLY A 213 -36.21 -30.37 43.69
CA GLY A 213 -37.05 -29.99 44.83
C GLY A 213 -38.46 -29.53 44.50
N ASN A 214 -39.37 -30.49 44.45
CA ASN A 214 -40.83 -30.43 44.61
C ASN A 214 -41.38 -29.17 45.35
N TRP A 215 -42.58 -28.70 44.98
CA TRP A 215 -43.82 -28.78 45.79
C TRP A 215 -44.96 -28.03 45.07
N SER A 216 -46.13 -28.63 45.17
CA SER A 216 -47.42 -28.23 44.60
C SER A 216 -48.11 -27.12 45.44
N ASP A 217 -49.02 -26.41 44.76
CA ASP A 217 -49.98 -25.37 45.19
C ASP A 217 -49.43 -23.98 45.61
#